data_AF-A0A2E6HYT9-F1
#
_entry.id   AF-A0A2E6HYT9-F1
#
_cell.length_a   1.000
_cell.length_b   1.000
_cell.length_c   1.000
_cell.angle_alpha   90.00
_cell.angle_beta   90.00
_cell.angle_gamma   90.00
#
_symmetry.space_group_name_H-M   'P 1'
#
loop_
_entity.id
_entity.type
_entity.pdbx_description
1 polymer ?
#
loop_
_entity_poly.entity_id
_entity_poly.type
_entity_poly.pdbx_seq_one_letter_code
_entity_poly.pdbx_strand_id
1 'polypeptide(L)'
;MAARVFTQDRIPALRKTIGLGFGIAAAGLFTIAPLYSFLMMLVGGLLRSIGGGIVWVFSTQLLLLLAPTRVRGRVFSFEQAGFSLFGAISAAAGGQILDRFSDFSTVVYGFGLITLLPLVAWSLWCWLRPPIDPNQLT
;
A
#
# COMPACT_ATOMS: atom_id res chain seq x y z
N MET A 1 -3.96 -32.07 0.00
CA MET A 1 -4.24 -31.33 1.27
C MET A 1 -3.03 -30.53 1.78
N ALA A 2 -1.79 -31.04 1.74
CA ALA A 2 -0.58 -30.32 2.19
C ALA A 2 -0.33 -28.94 1.55
N ALA A 3 -0.62 -28.78 0.24
CA ALA A 3 -0.43 -27.50 -0.45
C ALA A 3 -1.34 -26.37 0.06
N ARG A 4 -2.54 -26.68 0.59
CA ARG A 4 -3.48 -25.67 1.10
C ARG A 4 -3.08 -25.14 2.48
N VAL A 5 -2.57 -26.00 3.36
CA VAL A 5 -2.05 -25.61 4.68
C VAL A 5 -0.82 -24.71 4.52
N PHE A 6 0.10 -25.08 3.61
CA PHE A 6 1.30 -24.27 3.34
C PHE A 6 1.00 -22.91 2.66
N THR A 7 -0.16 -22.79 2.00
CA THR A 7 -0.60 -21.54 1.37
C THR A 7 -1.28 -20.61 2.40
N GLN A 8 -1.97 -21.17 3.39
CA GLN A 8 -2.63 -20.41 4.47
C GLN A 8 -1.61 -19.71 5.38
N ASP A 9 -0.48 -20.35 5.71
CA ASP A 9 0.60 -19.71 6.50
C ASP A 9 1.19 -18.47 5.83
N ARG A 10 1.10 -18.39 4.50
CA ARG A 10 1.58 -17.21 3.77
C ARG A 10 0.62 -16.03 3.89
N ILE A 11 -0.70 -16.23 4.01
CA ILE A 11 -1.66 -15.11 4.01
C ILE A 11 -1.42 -14.12 5.17
N PRO A 12 -1.25 -14.55 6.44
CA PRO A 12 -0.90 -13.65 7.53
C PRO A 12 0.44 -12.95 7.31
N ALA A 13 1.45 -13.64 6.77
CA ALA A 13 2.74 -13.06 6.45
C ALA A 13 2.61 -11.98 5.35
N LEU A 14 1.88 -12.25 4.27
CA LEU A 14 1.58 -11.27 3.21
C LEU A 14 0.91 -10.02 3.77
N ARG A 15 -0.09 -10.18 4.65
CA ARG A 15 -0.79 -9.04 5.29
C ARG A 15 0.16 -8.15 6.10
N LYS A 16 1.05 -8.75 6.90
CA LYS A 16 2.05 -8.02 7.69
C LYS A 16 3.06 -7.29 6.79
N THR A 17 3.51 -7.95 5.72
CA THR A 17 4.45 -7.36 4.76
C THR A 17 3.85 -6.15 4.02
N ILE A 18 2.55 -6.19 3.68
CA ILE A 18 1.86 -5.02 3.10
C ILE A 18 1.84 -3.84 4.08
N GLY A 19 1.54 -4.10 5.36
CA GLY A 19 1.60 -3.07 6.41
C GLY A 19 2.99 -2.46 6.54
N LEU A 20 4.03 -3.30 6.54
CA LEU A 20 5.43 -2.85 6.55
C LEU A 20 5.78 -2.03 5.31
N GLY A 21 5.27 -2.41 4.13
CA GLY A 21 5.44 -1.64 2.89
C GLY A 21 4.87 -0.22 2.99
N PHE A 22 3.67 -0.05 3.56
CA PHE A 22 3.11 1.27 3.83
C PHE A 22 3.97 2.08 4.82
N GLY A 23 4.52 1.44 5.85
CA GLY A 23 5.43 2.08 6.81
C GLY A 23 6.72 2.59 6.16
N ILE A 24 7.36 1.76 5.34
CA ILE A 24 8.54 2.15 4.56
C ILE A 24 8.20 3.32 3.61
N ALA A 25 7.05 3.25 2.94
CA ALA A 25 6.65 4.30 2.01
C ALA A 25 6.41 5.65 2.70
N ALA A 26 5.79 5.65 3.88
CA ALA A 26 5.59 6.84 4.69
C ALA A 26 6.93 7.39 5.22
N ALA A 27 7.82 6.53 5.73
CA ALA A 27 9.15 6.94 6.18
C ALA A 27 9.96 7.59 5.05
N GLY A 28 9.87 7.05 3.82
CA GLY A 28 10.48 7.66 2.64
C GLY A 28 9.97 9.08 2.37
N LEU A 29 8.66 9.31 2.45
CA LEU A 29 8.06 10.65 2.29
C LEU A 29 8.50 11.63 3.39
N PHE A 30 8.50 11.20 4.66
CA PHE A 30 8.98 12.06 5.76
C PHE A 30 10.47 12.39 5.65
N THR A 31 11.26 11.51 5.03
CA THR A 31 12.68 11.77 4.75
C THR A 31 12.86 12.82 3.63
N ILE A 32 11.96 12.85 2.65
CA ILE A 32 11.98 13.86 1.57
C ILE A 32 11.53 15.23 2.11
N ALA A 33 10.51 15.24 2.98
CA ALA A 33 9.80 16.43 3.41
C ALA A 33 10.67 17.62 3.84
N PRO A 34 11.75 17.47 4.64
CA PRO A 34 12.55 18.61 5.07
C PRO A 34 13.47 19.20 4.01
N LEU A 35 13.60 18.59 2.81
CA LEU A 35 14.32 19.13 1.64
C LEU A 35 15.79 19.55 1.88
N TYR A 36 16.44 19.04 2.93
CA TYR A 36 17.79 19.46 3.33
C TYR A 36 18.87 19.17 2.29
N SER A 37 18.76 18.07 1.54
CA SER A 37 19.77 17.67 0.57
C SER A 37 19.22 16.81 -0.55
N PHE A 38 19.86 16.88 -1.72
CA PHE A 38 19.54 16.03 -2.86
C PHE A 38 19.66 14.53 -2.52
N LEU A 39 20.66 14.15 -1.72
CA LEU A 39 20.86 12.76 -1.31
C LEU A 39 19.70 12.25 -0.45
N MET A 40 19.16 13.08 0.45
CA MET A 40 17.95 12.74 1.22
C MET A 40 16.73 12.55 0.32
N MET A 41 16.56 13.39 -0.71
CA MET A 41 15.47 13.20 -1.67
C MET A 41 15.60 11.87 -2.43
N LEU A 42 16.81 11.49 -2.83
CA LEU A 42 17.06 10.20 -3.49
C LEU A 42 16.80 9.01 -2.55
N VAL A 43 17.33 9.05 -1.33
CA VAL A 43 17.13 7.99 -0.34
C VAL A 43 15.65 7.86 0.03
N GLY A 44 14.98 8.98 0.31
CA GLY A 44 13.55 8.98 0.63
C GLY A 44 12.69 8.54 -0.55
N GLY A 45 13.03 8.94 -1.78
CA GLY A 45 12.36 8.49 -3.01
C GLY A 45 12.55 7.00 -3.26
N LEU A 46 13.74 6.47 -3.00
CA LEU A 46 14.04 5.04 -3.07
C LEU A 46 13.21 4.27 -2.03
N LEU A 47 13.20 4.70 -0.77
CA LEU A 47 12.39 4.08 0.28
C LEU A 47 10.90 4.10 -0.08
N ARG A 48 10.40 5.24 -0.55
CA ARG A 48 9.01 5.37 -1.04
C ARG A 48 8.71 4.35 -2.13
N SER A 49 9.61 4.19 -3.10
CA SER A 49 9.45 3.27 -4.22
C SER A 49 9.49 1.80 -3.79
N ILE A 50 10.40 1.46 -2.86
CA ILE A 50 10.47 0.11 -2.27
C ILE A 50 9.17 -0.22 -1.54
N GLY A 51 8.70 0.68 -0.67
CA GLY A 51 7.46 0.49 0.07
C GLY A 51 6.25 0.33 -0.86
N GLY A 52 6.15 1.17 -1.90
CA GLY A 52 5.11 1.07 -2.92
C GLY A 52 5.15 -0.25 -3.69
N GLY A 53 6.34 -0.70 -4.10
CA GLY A 53 6.54 -1.98 -4.78
C GLY A 53 6.13 -3.17 -3.91
N ILE A 54 6.49 -3.15 -2.62
CA ILE A 54 6.05 -4.17 -1.65
C ILE A 54 4.51 -4.18 -1.58
N VAL A 55 3.87 -3.04 -1.35
CA VAL A 55 2.41 -2.98 -1.26
C VAL A 55 1.76 -3.54 -2.52
N TRP A 56 2.20 -3.12 -3.70
CA TRP A 56 1.63 -3.54 -4.98
C TRP A 56 1.80 -5.04 -5.25
N VAL A 57 3.02 -5.57 -5.10
CA VAL A 57 3.29 -6.99 -5.36
C VAL A 57 2.52 -7.86 -4.37
N PHE A 58 2.59 -7.56 -3.06
CA PHE A 58 1.95 -8.40 -2.07
C PHE A 58 0.42 -8.25 -2.05
N SER A 59 -0.14 -7.08 -2.37
CA SER A 59 -1.59 -6.90 -2.48
C SER A 59 -2.17 -7.71 -3.64
N THR A 60 -1.51 -7.68 -4.80
CA THR A 60 -1.92 -8.49 -5.97
C THR A 60 -1.82 -9.97 -5.64
N GLN A 61 -0.72 -10.44 -5.04
CA GLN A 61 -0.60 -11.85 -4.60
C GLN A 61 -1.70 -12.25 -3.61
N LEU A 62 -1.99 -11.41 -2.61
CA LEU A 62 -3.07 -11.67 -1.65
C LEU A 62 -4.44 -11.76 -2.35
N LEU A 63 -4.70 -10.88 -3.31
CA LEU A 63 -5.95 -10.89 -4.09
C LEU A 63 -6.04 -12.13 -4.98
N LEU A 64 -4.95 -12.57 -5.60
CA LEU A 64 -4.90 -13.81 -6.40
C LEU A 64 -5.24 -15.04 -5.54
N LEU A 65 -4.81 -15.08 -4.27
CA LEU A 65 -5.11 -16.17 -3.34
C LEU A 65 -6.57 -16.18 -2.88
N LEU A 66 -7.21 -15.01 -2.79
CA LEU A 66 -8.59 -14.87 -2.30
C LEU A 66 -9.64 -14.92 -3.41
N ALA A 67 -9.29 -14.54 -4.65
CA ALA A 67 -10.24 -14.45 -5.75
C ALA A 67 -10.59 -15.83 -6.34
N PRO A 68 -11.88 -16.20 -6.41
CA PRO A 68 -12.31 -17.43 -7.08
C PRO A 68 -11.96 -17.40 -8.57
N THR A 69 -11.47 -18.53 -9.11
CA THR A 69 -10.99 -18.64 -10.51
C THR A 69 -11.99 -18.13 -11.54
N ARG A 70 -13.29 -18.32 -11.31
CA ARG A 70 -14.39 -17.90 -12.19
C ARG A 70 -14.58 -16.39 -12.35
N VAL A 71 -14.22 -15.59 -11.33
CA VAL A 71 -14.39 -14.12 -11.34
C VAL A 71 -13.07 -13.37 -11.24
N ARG A 72 -11.94 -14.09 -11.17
CA ARG A 72 -10.60 -13.53 -11.03
C ARG A 72 -10.33 -12.42 -12.04
N GLY A 73 -10.60 -12.65 -13.33
CA GLY A 73 -10.41 -11.62 -14.37
C GLY A 73 -11.18 -10.33 -14.10
N ARG A 74 -12.46 -10.43 -13.69
CA ARG A 74 -13.32 -9.26 -13.39
C ARG A 74 -12.83 -8.49 -12.16
N VAL A 75 -12.39 -9.23 -11.13
CA VAL A 75 -11.84 -8.64 -9.90
C VAL A 75 -10.56 -7.86 -10.20
N PHE A 76 -9.64 -8.41 -11.02
CA PHE A 76 -8.42 -7.71 -11.41
C PHE A 76 -8.69 -6.52 -12.34
N SER A 77 -9.67 -6.60 -13.25
CA SER A 77 -10.09 -5.43 -14.03
C SER A 77 -10.62 -4.30 -13.15
N PHE A 78 -11.39 -4.62 -12.11
CA PHE A 78 -11.90 -3.61 -11.16
C PHE A 78 -10.77 -3.01 -10.32
N GLU A 79 -9.82 -3.82 -9.86
CA GLU A 79 -8.64 -3.35 -9.12
C GLU A 79 -7.80 -2.39 -9.97
N GLN A 80 -7.49 -2.75 -11.22
CA GLN A 80 -6.75 -1.88 -12.13
C GLN A 80 -7.52 -0.61 -12.51
N ALA A 81 -8.84 -0.71 -12.70
CA ALA A 81 -9.69 0.46 -12.96
C ALA A 81 -9.69 1.41 -11.76
N GLY A 82 -9.80 0.88 -10.55
CA GLY A 82 -9.66 1.64 -9.31
C GLY A 82 -8.29 2.31 -9.20
N PHE A 83 -7.21 1.55 -9.41
CA PHE A 83 -5.84 2.09 -9.39
C PHE A 83 -5.67 3.25 -10.38
N SER A 84 -6.19 3.10 -11.60
CA SER A 84 -6.14 4.15 -12.63
C SER A 84 -6.96 5.38 -12.23
N LEU A 85 -8.18 5.18 -11.71
CA LEU A 85 -9.07 6.27 -11.28
C LEU A 85 -8.48 7.05 -10.11
N PHE A 86 -8.03 6.37 -9.07
CA PHE A 86 -7.38 7.02 -7.92
C PHE A 86 -6.05 7.67 -8.33
N GLY A 87 -5.32 7.07 -9.28
CA GLY A 87 -4.15 7.70 -9.90
C GLY A 87 -4.49 9.04 -10.55
N ALA A 88 -5.53 9.09 -11.38
CA ALA A 88 -5.98 10.33 -12.01
C ALA A 88 -6.44 11.38 -10.99
N ILE A 89 -7.23 10.98 -9.99
CA ILE A 89 -7.65 11.87 -8.89
C ILE A 89 -6.44 12.40 -8.13
N SER A 90 -5.46 11.53 -7.83
CA SER A 90 -4.26 11.93 -7.08
C SER A 90 -3.39 12.91 -7.88
N ALA A 91 -3.28 12.74 -9.19
CA ALA A 91 -2.54 13.66 -10.05
C ALA A 91 -3.25 15.02 -10.14
N ALA A 92 -4.58 15.03 -10.34
CA ALA A 92 -5.37 16.24 -10.41
C ALA A 92 -5.36 17.01 -9.08
N ALA A 93 -5.63 16.32 -7.96
CA ALA A 93 -5.61 16.91 -6.64
C ALA A 93 -4.19 17.36 -6.24
N GLY A 94 -3.18 16.55 -6.53
CA GLY A 94 -1.79 16.87 -6.24
C GLY A 94 -1.29 18.10 -6.97
N GLY A 95 -1.65 18.25 -8.25
CA GLY A 95 -1.37 19.46 -9.03
C GLY A 95 -2.04 20.69 -8.40
N GLN A 96 -3.34 20.62 -8.11
CA GLN A 96 -4.05 21.76 -7.50
C GLN A 96 -3.52 22.14 -6.12
N ILE A 97 -3.10 21.17 -5.30
CA ILE A 97 -2.47 21.44 -4.01
C ILE A 97 -1.13 22.14 -4.24
N LEU A 98 -0.30 21.63 -5.15
CA LEU A 98 1.00 22.23 -5.44
C LEU A 98 0.88 23.66 -5.98
N ASP A 99 -0.15 23.95 -6.77
CA ASP A 99 -0.41 25.30 -7.29
C ASP A 99 -0.87 26.29 -6.22
N ARG A 100 -1.53 25.82 -5.15
CA ARG A 100 -2.07 26.67 -4.08
C ARG A 100 -1.08 26.92 -2.94
N PHE A 101 -0.17 25.98 -2.70
CA PHE A 101 0.79 26.07 -1.59
C PHE A 101 2.17 26.47 -2.11
N SER A 102 2.69 27.60 -1.66
CA SER A 102 4.02 28.08 -2.03
C SER A 102 5.16 27.31 -1.36
N ASP A 103 4.88 26.60 -0.26
CA ASP A 103 5.87 25.79 0.45
C ASP A 103 5.75 24.29 0.09
N PHE A 104 6.73 23.81 -0.66
CA PHE A 104 6.84 22.41 -1.08
C PHE A 104 6.99 21.45 0.11
N SER A 105 7.66 21.89 1.20
CA SER A 105 7.90 21.04 2.36
C SER A 105 6.59 20.63 3.04
N THR A 106 5.73 21.61 3.30
CA THR A 106 4.40 21.41 3.88
C THR A 106 3.55 20.44 3.04
N VAL A 107 3.60 20.56 1.71
CA VAL A 107 2.86 19.67 0.80
C VAL A 107 3.35 18.22 0.91
N VAL A 108 4.67 18.00 0.94
CA VAL A 108 5.25 16.65 1.09
C VAL A 108 4.94 16.05 2.47
N TYR A 109 4.99 16.84 3.54
CA TYR A 109 4.53 16.41 4.86
C TYR A 109 3.05 15.99 4.84
N GLY A 110 2.19 16.77 4.17
CA GLY A 110 0.79 16.43 3.97
C GLY A 110 0.60 15.09 3.27
N PHE A 111 1.33 14.82 2.19
CA PHE A 111 1.30 13.52 1.51
C PHE A 111 1.83 12.38 2.39
N GLY A 112 2.84 12.65 3.23
CA GLY A 112 3.34 11.72 4.25
C GLY A 112 2.23 11.32 5.22
N LEU A 113 1.51 12.29 5.76
CA LEU A 113 0.37 12.08 6.66
C LEU A 113 -0.78 11.33 5.98
N ILE A 114 -1.12 11.67 4.74
CA ILE A 114 -2.16 10.94 3.98
C ILE A 114 -1.76 9.48 3.78
N THR A 115 -0.47 9.19 3.57
CA THR A 115 0.04 7.81 3.43
C THR A 115 -0.04 7.02 4.74
N LEU A 116 -0.10 7.67 5.90
CA LEU A 116 -0.36 7.00 7.18
C LEU A 116 -1.80 6.50 7.31
N LEU A 117 -2.77 7.11 6.61
CA LEU A 117 -4.17 6.65 6.65
C LEU A 117 -4.33 5.19 6.21
N PRO A 118 -3.86 4.77 5.02
CA PRO A 118 -3.93 3.37 4.62
C PRO A 118 -3.06 2.47 5.51
N LEU A 119 -1.92 2.95 6.03
CA LEU A 119 -1.11 2.19 6.99
C LEU A 119 -1.91 1.85 8.25
N VAL A 120 -2.54 2.84 8.87
CA VAL A 120 -3.33 2.67 10.09
C VAL A 120 -4.55 1.80 9.81
N ALA A 121 -5.31 2.09 8.74
CA ALA A 121 -6.47 1.29 8.35
C ALA A 121 -6.10 -0.18 8.12
N TRP A 122 -4.99 -0.45 7.43
CA TRP A 122 -4.51 -1.81 7.18
C TRP A 122 -4.01 -2.50 8.44
N SER A 123 -3.31 -1.78 9.31
CA SER A 123 -2.79 -2.33 10.56
C SER A 123 -3.92 -2.68 11.53
N LEU A 124 -4.93 -1.80 11.63
CA LEU A 124 -6.17 -2.07 12.37
C LEU A 124 -6.89 -3.28 11.79
N TRP A 125 -7.03 -3.37 10.47
CA TRP A 125 -7.66 -4.53 9.84
C TRP A 125 -6.91 -5.85 10.12
N CYS A 126 -5.58 -5.82 10.11
CA CYS A 126 -4.74 -6.97 10.45
C CYS A 126 -4.88 -7.36 11.93
N TRP A 127 -5.06 -6.39 12.82
CA TRP A 127 -5.23 -6.63 14.25
C TRP A 127 -6.64 -7.15 14.61
N LEU A 128 -7.67 -6.66 13.91
CA LEU A 128 -9.07 -7.03 14.13
C LEU A 128 -9.45 -8.40 13.56
N ARG A 129 -8.69 -8.95 12.60
CA ARG A 129 -8.96 -10.29 12.08
C ARG A 129 -8.19 -11.35 12.88
N PRO A 130 -8.88 -12.22 13.66
CA PRO A 130 -8.23 -13.36 14.29
C PRO A 130 -7.60 -14.30 13.23
N PRO A 131 -6.64 -15.16 13.64
CA PRO A 131 -6.06 -16.17 12.76
C PRO A 131 -7.15 -16.91 11.98
N ILE A 132 -6.91 -17.16 10.69
CA ILE A 132 -7.90 -17.87 9.86
C ILE A 132 -8.09 -19.26 10.46
N ASP A 133 -9.29 -19.53 10.99
CA ASP A 133 -9.62 -20.77 11.68
C ASP A 133 -9.68 -21.91 10.66
N PRO A 134 -8.87 -22.98 10.78
CA PRO A 134 -8.78 -24.06 9.79
C PRO A 134 -10.13 -24.77 9.51
N ASN A 135 -11.09 -24.64 10.41
CA ASN A 135 -12.37 -25.37 10.41
C ASN A 135 -13.53 -24.64 9.70
N GLN A 136 -13.35 -23.41 9.20
CA GLN A 136 -14.41 -22.62 8.54
C GLN A 136 -14.57 -22.92 7.02
N LEU A 137 -13.94 -23.99 6.51
CA LEU A 137 -13.90 -24.33 5.07
C LEU A 137 -14.36 -25.77 4.75
N THR A 138 -14.96 -26.46 5.70
CA THR A 138 -15.75 -27.70 5.49
C THR A 138 -17.22 -27.37 5.44
#